data_AF-A0A367FZK4-F1
#
_entry.id   AF-A0A367FZK4-F1
#
_cell.length_a   1.000
_cell.length_b   1.000
_cell.length_c   1.000
_cell.angle_alpha   90.00
_cell.angle_beta   90.00
_cell.angle_gamma   90.00
#
_symmetry.space_group_name_H-M   'P 1'
#
loop_
_entity.id
_entity.type
_entity.pdbx_description
1 polymer ?
#
loop_
_entity_poly.entity_id
_entity_poly.type
_entity_poly.pdbx_seq_one_letter_code
_entity_poly.pdbx_strand_id
1 'polypeptide(L)'
;MAYTSVLPVHRLDRSIEYVKDRAKTTKSAGSLEEAIDYALNREKTEQTIFEDAIGCTCENAYVDMVKTKEHFHKKEGVQGYHLVQSFAEGEVSPELAHLIGQELAEQLLKGQYEVVITTHLNTKHYHNHLVWNSVSMVDGRKYHSNAKSYFTEVRQISDQLCRKYGLSVIQTNQGKAMHYAQWKAEAEGKPTWRTAIRMDIRDAIGVSFSWSQFVKEMEKRGYTWKLNRKYPSLKTPGMERYIRLRSLGKGYGEAEIREKILRPKIQQVYGNTQMQFPRRKLTGLQRLYYSYLYQMGVFPKKPKRIPYAVRSDIRRLEKRISQMEFLQKEEITTREELAAYRKPLEEQVLSLMKERRELYRKEPGGMRIQEINGELKELRKKIRLSQQIEKQSLEMEERLRQAKEQEEVQEMSGKQRREAEWNR
;
A
#
# COMPACT_ATOMS: atom_id res chain seq x y z
N MET A 1 -17.67 6.18 -2.30
CA MET A 1 -17.16 5.74 -3.61
C MET A 1 -17.49 4.28 -3.79
N ALA A 2 -18.42 4.01 -4.69
CA ALA A 2 -18.89 2.66 -4.92
C ALA A 2 -17.83 1.77 -5.57
N TYR A 3 -17.65 0.55 -5.05
CA TYR A 3 -16.75 -0.48 -5.59
C TYR A 3 -17.56 -1.71 -5.96
N THR A 4 -17.22 -2.38 -7.06
CA THR A 4 -17.93 -3.58 -7.50
C THR A 4 -16.96 -4.67 -7.91
N SER A 5 -17.15 -5.88 -7.39
CA SER A 5 -16.34 -7.06 -7.73
C SER A 5 -17.14 -8.32 -8.00
N VAL A 6 -16.78 -9.13 -9.00
CA VAL A 6 -17.42 -10.41 -9.32
C VAL A 6 -16.39 -11.53 -9.30
N LEU A 7 -16.71 -12.63 -8.63
CA LEU A 7 -15.86 -13.79 -8.46
C LEU A 7 -16.58 -15.05 -8.97
N PRO A 8 -15.95 -15.91 -9.79
CA PRO A 8 -16.51 -17.22 -10.12
C PRO A 8 -16.46 -18.14 -8.89
N VAL A 9 -17.53 -18.88 -8.68
CA VAL A 9 -17.72 -19.75 -7.51
C VAL A 9 -17.79 -21.22 -7.95
N HIS A 10 -17.01 -22.07 -7.29
CA HIS A 10 -17.07 -23.53 -7.46
C HIS A 10 -17.84 -24.23 -6.35
N ARG A 11 -17.98 -23.59 -5.18
CA ARG A 11 -18.76 -24.07 -4.02
C ARG A 11 -19.89 -23.10 -3.72
N LEU A 12 -21.01 -23.33 -4.40
CA LEU A 12 -22.18 -22.45 -4.36
C LEU A 12 -22.86 -22.46 -2.99
N ASP A 13 -22.92 -23.64 -2.36
CA ASP A 13 -23.40 -23.88 -1.00
C ASP A 13 -22.77 -22.91 0.02
N ARG A 14 -21.44 -22.86 0.07
CA ARG A 14 -20.70 -21.99 0.99
C ARG A 14 -20.88 -20.51 0.71
N SER A 15 -21.06 -20.16 -0.56
CA SER A 15 -21.22 -18.76 -0.95
C SER A 15 -22.59 -18.24 -0.54
N ILE A 16 -23.64 -19.05 -0.71
CA ILE A 16 -25.00 -18.74 -0.23
C ILE A 16 -25.02 -18.66 1.29
N GLU A 17 -24.42 -19.64 1.99
CA GLU A 17 -24.36 -19.65 3.46
C GLU A 17 -23.63 -18.42 4.03
N TYR A 18 -22.49 -18.04 3.43
CA TYR A 18 -21.73 -16.86 3.86
C TYR A 18 -22.52 -15.55 3.69
N VAL A 19 -23.26 -15.45 2.59
CA VAL A 19 -23.98 -14.24 2.19
C VAL A 19 -25.24 -14.05 3.03
N LYS A 20 -25.91 -15.15 3.43
CA LYS A 20 -27.10 -15.16 4.29
C LYS A 20 -26.82 -15.14 5.81
N ASP A 21 -25.63 -14.70 6.22
CA ASP A 21 -25.29 -14.63 7.64
C ASP A 21 -26.11 -13.55 8.36
N ARG A 22 -27.09 -13.98 9.17
CA ARG A 22 -28.02 -13.10 9.89
C ARG A 22 -27.34 -12.10 10.82
N ALA A 23 -26.15 -12.42 11.32
CA ALA A 23 -25.37 -11.47 12.14
C ALA A 23 -24.86 -10.28 11.31
N LYS A 24 -24.83 -10.42 9.98
CA LYS A 24 -24.38 -9.39 9.04
C LYS A 24 -25.54 -8.68 8.33
N THR A 25 -26.69 -9.33 8.17
CA THR A 25 -27.85 -8.81 7.42
C THR A 25 -28.90 -8.11 8.29
N THR A 26 -28.74 -8.11 9.62
CA THR A 26 -29.65 -7.46 10.57
C THR A 26 -29.05 -6.15 11.09
N LYS A 27 -29.88 -5.11 11.24
CA LYS A 27 -29.48 -3.82 11.84
C LYS A 27 -29.35 -3.96 13.37
N SER A 28 -28.16 -3.75 13.91
CA SER A 28 -27.92 -3.64 15.36
C SER A 28 -27.91 -2.18 15.81
N ALA A 29 -28.52 -1.87 16.96
CA ALA A 29 -28.50 -0.52 17.53
C ALA A 29 -27.09 -0.18 18.03
N GLY A 30 -26.47 0.85 17.46
CA GLY A 30 -25.07 1.20 17.70
C GLY A 30 -24.85 2.31 18.73
N SER A 31 -25.84 3.18 18.99
CA SER A 31 -25.77 4.25 19.99
C SER A 31 -26.93 4.19 21.00
N LEU A 32 -26.78 4.86 22.15
CA LEU A 32 -27.85 4.96 23.16
C LEU A 32 -29.09 5.69 22.59
N GLU A 33 -28.88 6.69 21.72
CA GLU A 33 -29.96 7.39 21.02
C GLU A 33 -30.65 6.49 19.98
N GLU A 34 -29.91 5.67 19.23
CA GLU A 34 -30.48 4.67 18.34
C GLU A 34 -31.21 3.56 19.12
N ALA A 35 -30.73 3.20 20.31
CA ALA A 35 -31.39 2.23 21.19
C ALA A 35 -32.68 2.80 21.78
N ILE A 36 -32.74 4.11 22.05
CA ILE A 36 -33.94 4.83 22.52
C ILE A 36 -34.96 4.98 21.38
N ASP A 37 -34.52 5.34 20.17
CA ASP A 37 -35.37 5.44 18.98
C ASP A 37 -35.89 4.06 18.51
N TYR A 38 -35.07 3.02 18.69
CA TYR A 38 -35.44 1.61 18.52
C TYR A 38 -36.44 1.14 19.58
N ALA A 39 -36.28 1.56 20.84
CA ALA A 39 -37.19 1.22 21.93
C ALA A 39 -38.55 1.94 21.83
N LEU A 40 -38.57 3.15 21.26
CA LEU A 40 -39.77 3.96 21.03
C LEU A 40 -40.62 3.44 19.86
N ASN A 41 -40.02 2.76 18.87
CA ASN A 41 -40.72 2.13 17.73
C ASN A 41 -41.18 0.68 18.02
N ARG A 42 -41.62 0.41 19.24
CA ARG A 42 -41.99 -0.94 19.75
C ARG A 42 -43.18 -1.61 19.05
N GLU A 43 -43.92 -0.92 18.19
CA GLU A 43 -45.05 -1.49 17.44
C GLU A 43 -44.65 -2.16 16.11
N LYS A 44 -43.38 -2.08 15.68
CA LYS A 44 -42.88 -2.73 14.44
C LYS A 44 -41.66 -3.62 14.69
N THR A 45 -41.73 -4.53 15.66
CA THR A 45 -40.66 -5.52 15.92
C THR A 45 -40.70 -6.69 14.94
N GLU A 46 -40.59 -6.42 13.64
CA GLU A 46 -40.04 -7.40 12.70
C GLU A 46 -38.56 -7.03 12.53
N GLN A 47 -37.65 -7.97 12.81
CA GLN A 47 -36.24 -7.77 12.52
C GLN A 47 -36.12 -7.48 11.01
N THR A 48 -35.72 -6.26 10.64
CA THR A 48 -35.54 -5.89 9.23
C THR A 48 -34.31 -6.64 8.71
N ILE A 49 -34.56 -7.76 8.05
CA ILE A 49 -33.55 -8.62 7.41
C ILE A 49 -33.47 -8.19 5.95
N PHE A 50 -32.28 -7.75 5.51
CA PHE A 50 -32.06 -7.32 4.13
C PHE A 50 -31.60 -8.49 3.25
N GLU A 51 -32.54 -9.40 2.96
CA GLU A 51 -32.34 -10.59 2.14
C GLU A 51 -33.49 -10.76 1.15
N ASP A 52 -33.16 -10.90 -0.13
CA ASP A 52 -34.12 -11.13 -1.21
C ASP A 52 -33.60 -12.19 -2.19
N ALA A 53 -34.49 -12.78 -2.97
CA ALA A 53 -34.13 -13.72 -4.02
C ALA A 53 -35.02 -13.56 -5.26
N ILE A 54 -34.44 -13.82 -6.43
CA ILE A 54 -35.14 -13.85 -7.72
C ILE A 54 -34.98 -15.25 -8.29
N GLY A 55 -36.07 -15.86 -8.78
CA GLY A 55 -36.05 -17.19 -9.40
C GLY A 55 -35.82 -18.36 -8.44
N CYS A 56 -35.61 -18.10 -7.15
CA CYS A 56 -35.48 -19.11 -6.10
C CYS A 56 -36.02 -18.58 -4.78
N THR A 57 -36.15 -19.45 -3.79
CA THR A 57 -36.51 -19.05 -2.42
C THR A 57 -35.26 -18.83 -1.58
N CYS A 58 -35.28 -17.85 -0.67
CA CYS A 58 -34.15 -17.61 0.22
C CYS A 58 -33.79 -18.87 1.02
N GLU A 59 -34.75 -19.64 1.53
CA GLU A 59 -34.50 -20.88 2.28
C GLU A 59 -33.82 -21.96 1.43
N ASN A 60 -34.27 -22.16 0.19
CA ASN A 60 -33.86 -23.30 -0.64
C ASN A 60 -33.01 -22.94 -1.85
N ALA A 61 -32.46 -21.72 -1.91
CA ALA A 61 -31.72 -21.20 -3.07
C ALA A 61 -30.70 -22.17 -3.65
N TYR A 62 -29.90 -22.85 -2.82
CA TYR A 62 -28.93 -23.84 -3.30
C TYR A 62 -29.59 -25.03 -3.98
N VAL A 63 -30.66 -25.58 -3.38
CA VAL A 63 -31.39 -26.73 -3.91
C VAL A 63 -32.04 -26.36 -5.24
N ASP A 64 -32.68 -25.18 -5.31
CA ASP A 64 -33.32 -24.68 -6.52
C ASP A 64 -32.30 -24.50 -7.65
N MET A 65 -31.16 -23.86 -7.37
CA MET A 65 -30.08 -23.68 -8.34
C MET A 65 -29.47 -25.00 -8.84
N VAL A 66 -29.37 -26.01 -7.97
CA VAL A 66 -28.90 -27.36 -8.34
C VAL A 66 -29.90 -28.07 -9.23
N LYS A 67 -31.20 -27.97 -8.95
CA LYS A 67 -32.26 -28.57 -9.78
C LYS A 67 -32.24 -28.01 -11.21
N THR A 68 -32.02 -26.72 -11.39
CA THR A 68 -31.88 -26.12 -12.73
C THR A 68 -30.68 -26.69 -13.48
N LYS A 69 -29.54 -26.89 -12.81
CA LYS A 69 -28.37 -27.53 -13.44
C LYS A 69 -28.58 -29.01 -13.74
N GLU A 70 -29.35 -29.70 -12.90
CA GLU A 70 -29.77 -31.08 -13.15
C GLU A 70 -30.60 -31.18 -14.41
N HIS A 71 -31.61 -30.31 -14.51
CA HIS A 71 -32.50 -30.23 -15.66
C HIS A 71 -31.75 -29.98 -16.97
N PHE A 72 -30.75 -29.09 -16.96
CA PHE A 72 -29.95 -28.77 -18.14
C PHE A 72 -28.64 -29.58 -18.28
N HIS A 73 -28.43 -30.61 -17.45
CA HIS A 73 -27.24 -31.48 -17.45
C HIS A 73 -25.90 -30.72 -17.36
N LYS A 74 -25.82 -29.68 -16.52
CA LYS A 74 -24.67 -28.75 -16.42
C LYS A 74 -24.10 -28.66 -15.00
N LYS A 75 -23.84 -29.82 -14.38
CA LYS A 75 -23.31 -29.92 -13.01
C LYS A 75 -21.83 -29.56 -12.86
N GLU A 76 -21.06 -29.52 -13.94
CA GLU A 76 -19.60 -29.37 -13.87
C GLU A 76 -19.11 -27.94 -14.13
N GLY A 77 -17.90 -27.63 -13.64
CA GLY A 77 -17.22 -26.35 -13.84
C GLY A 77 -17.63 -25.26 -12.85
N VAL A 78 -17.68 -24.01 -13.32
CA VAL A 78 -18.15 -22.86 -12.51
C VAL A 78 -19.62 -23.05 -12.16
N GLN A 79 -19.91 -23.01 -10.86
CA GLN A 79 -21.23 -23.29 -10.30
C GLN A 79 -22.06 -22.02 -10.13
N GLY A 80 -21.45 -20.86 -10.04
CA GLY A 80 -22.15 -19.59 -9.92
C GLY A 80 -21.18 -18.44 -9.86
N TYR A 81 -21.71 -17.27 -9.56
CA TYR A 81 -20.93 -16.06 -9.46
C TYR A 81 -21.33 -15.31 -8.20
N HIS A 82 -20.36 -14.65 -7.59
CA HIS A 82 -20.54 -13.82 -6.40
C HIS A 82 -20.11 -12.40 -6.71
N LEU A 83 -21.07 -11.47 -6.68
CA LEU A 83 -20.84 -10.04 -6.82
C LEU A 83 -20.89 -9.37 -5.45
N VAL A 84 -19.97 -8.43 -5.24
CA VAL A 84 -19.97 -7.51 -4.10
C VAL A 84 -20.09 -6.09 -4.63
N GLN A 85 -21.03 -5.30 -4.11
CA GLN A 85 -21.18 -3.87 -4.39
C GLN A 85 -21.08 -3.10 -3.08
N SER A 86 -20.02 -2.32 -2.88
CA SER A 86 -19.79 -1.55 -1.65
C SER A 86 -20.04 -0.07 -1.89
N PHE A 87 -20.52 0.65 -0.87
CA PHE A 87 -20.79 2.09 -0.90
C PHE A 87 -19.85 2.87 0.05
N ALA A 88 -19.73 4.20 -0.07
CA ALA A 88 -18.95 4.95 0.95
C ALA A 88 -19.64 4.91 2.32
N GLU A 89 -18.83 5.08 3.37
CA GLU A 89 -19.31 5.24 4.74
C GLU A 89 -20.24 6.45 4.81
N GLY A 90 -21.44 6.25 5.39
CA GLY A 90 -22.46 7.29 5.56
C GLY A 90 -23.15 7.78 4.28
N GLU A 91 -22.88 7.17 3.12
CA GLU A 91 -23.40 7.64 1.83
C GLU A 91 -24.79 7.07 1.49
N VAL A 92 -25.14 5.91 2.05
CA VAL A 92 -26.36 5.17 1.71
C VAL A 92 -27.01 4.61 2.98
N SER A 93 -28.34 4.61 3.04
CA SER A 93 -29.07 3.89 4.10
C SER A 93 -29.10 2.38 3.81
N PRO A 94 -29.34 1.52 4.81
CA PRO A 94 -29.49 0.08 4.59
C PRO A 94 -30.56 -0.27 3.55
N GLU A 95 -31.70 0.41 3.60
CA GLU A 95 -32.85 0.20 2.72
C GLU A 95 -32.52 0.60 1.28
N LEU A 96 -31.87 1.76 1.11
CA LEU A 96 -31.44 2.22 -0.20
C LEU A 96 -30.32 1.35 -0.78
N ALA A 97 -29.38 0.90 0.05
CA ALA A 97 -28.34 -0.02 -0.37
C ALA A 97 -28.96 -1.31 -0.89
N HIS A 98 -29.92 -1.88 -0.15
CA HIS A 98 -30.61 -3.11 -0.54
C HIS A 98 -31.40 -2.96 -1.84
N LEU A 99 -32.17 -1.87 -1.98
CA LEU A 99 -32.90 -1.53 -3.20
C LEU A 99 -31.97 -1.45 -4.42
N ILE A 100 -30.81 -0.80 -4.28
CA ILE A 100 -29.81 -0.71 -5.36
C ILE A 100 -29.27 -2.11 -5.72
N GLY A 101 -29.12 -2.99 -4.73
CA GLY A 101 -28.73 -4.39 -4.95
C GLY A 101 -29.77 -5.18 -5.75
N GLN A 102 -31.05 -4.97 -5.47
CA GLN A 102 -32.16 -5.57 -6.22
C GLN A 102 -32.19 -5.07 -7.67
N GLU A 103 -32.15 -3.76 -7.89
CA GLU A 103 -32.11 -3.19 -9.26
C GLU A 103 -30.87 -3.65 -10.04
N LEU A 104 -29.72 -3.79 -9.36
CA LEU A 104 -28.51 -4.30 -9.98
C LEU A 104 -28.69 -5.76 -10.44
N ALA A 105 -29.32 -6.61 -9.61
CA ALA A 105 -29.59 -7.99 -9.96
C ALA A 105 -30.56 -8.11 -11.15
N GLU A 106 -31.64 -7.32 -11.14
CA GLU A 106 -32.61 -7.29 -12.24
C GLU A 106 -31.99 -6.84 -13.56
N GLN A 107 -31.24 -5.73 -13.56
CA GLN A 107 -30.62 -5.22 -14.79
C GLN A 107 -29.54 -6.15 -15.32
N LEU A 108 -28.76 -6.76 -14.43
CA LEU A 108 -27.65 -7.64 -14.80
C LEU A 108 -28.14 -9.00 -15.31
N LEU A 109 -29.09 -9.61 -14.61
CA LEU A 109 -29.50 -11.00 -14.84
C LEU A 109 -30.81 -11.12 -15.63
N LYS A 110 -31.56 -10.01 -15.77
CA LYS A 110 -32.79 -9.90 -16.57
C LYS A 110 -33.83 -10.98 -16.22
N GLY A 111 -33.85 -11.41 -14.95
CA GLY A 111 -34.71 -12.48 -14.45
C GLY A 111 -34.42 -13.88 -15.01
N GLN A 112 -33.30 -14.08 -15.73
CA GLN A 112 -32.99 -15.35 -16.38
C GLN A 112 -32.25 -16.34 -15.48
N TYR A 113 -31.67 -15.86 -14.37
CA TYR A 113 -30.86 -16.65 -13.44
C TYR A 113 -31.42 -16.56 -12.04
N GLU A 114 -31.41 -17.66 -11.29
CA GLU A 114 -31.66 -17.60 -9.86
C GLU A 114 -30.57 -16.76 -9.19
N VAL A 115 -30.95 -15.85 -8.29
CA VAL A 115 -30.02 -15.03 -7.52
C VAL A 115 -30.52 -14.81 -6.10
N VAL A 116 -29.57 -14.82 -5.15
CA VAL A 116 -29.77 -14.38 -3.76
C VAL A 116 -29.07 -13.04 -3.59
N ILE A 117 -29.75 -12.09 -2.96
CA ILE A 117 -29.34 -10.71 -2.77
C ILE A 117 -29.37 -10.41 -1.27
N THR A 118 -28.26 -9.96 -0.71
CA THR A 118 -28.22 -9.58 0.71
C THR A 118 -27.42 -8.31 0.93
N THR A 119 -27.80 -7.52 1.92
CA THR A 119 -27.03 -6.32 2.31
C THR A 119 -26.37 -6.54 3.66
N HIS A 120 -25.04 -6.41 3.71
CA HIS A 120 -24.25 -6.55 4.93
C HIS A 120 -24.04 -5.19 5.60
N LEU A 121 -24.39 -5.12 6.88
CA LEU A 121 -24.37 -3.92 7.73
C LEU A 121 -23.34 -3.99 8.85
N ASN A 122 -22.61 -5.11 8.96
CA ASN A 122 -21.63 -5.39 10.03
C ASN A 122 -20.31 -4.59 9.91
N THR A 123 -20.18 -3.74 8.89
CA THR A 123 -18.99 -2.91 8.69
C THR A 123 -19.39 -1.47 8.42
N LYS A 124 -18.43 -0.54 8.58
CA LYS A 124 -18.62 0.89 8.30
C LYS A 124 -19.11 1.21 6.87
N HIS A 125 -18.83 0.31 5.93
CA HIS A 125 -19.30 0.43 4.55
C HIS A 125 -20.39 -0.59 4.32
N TYR A 126 -21.62 -0.14 4.09
CA TYR A 126 -22.67 -1.04 3.64
C TYR A 126 -22.33 -1.59 2.26
N HIS A 127 -22.62 -2.87 2.08
CA HIS A 127 -22.31 -3.56 0.84
C HIS A 127 -23.32 -4.66 0.54
N ASN A 128 -23.67 -4.77 -0.73
CA ASN A 128 -24.52 -5.83 -1.24
C ASN A 128 -23.68 -7.03 -1.68
N HIS A 129 -24.24 -8.21 -1.47
CA HIS A 129 -23.77 -9.46 -2.01
C HIS A 129 -24.85 -10.07 -2.89
N LEU A 130 -24.51 -10.36 -4.15
CA LEU A 130 -25.38 -11.06 -5.09
C LEU A 130 -24.72 -12.38 -5.45
N VAL A 131 -25.40 -13.50 -5.22
CA VAL A 131 -24.93 -14.84 -5.60
C VAL A 131 -25.93 -15.46 -6.55
N TRP A 132 -25.52 -15.72 -7.79
CA TRP A 132 -26.41 -16.26 -8.82
C TRP A 132 -25.89 -17.52 -9.49
N ASN A 133 -26.83 -18.25 -10.08
CA ASN A 133 -26.58 -19.49 -10.78
C ASN A 133 -25.72 -19.29 -12.03
N SER A 134 -24.86 -20.25 -12.37
CA SER A 134 -24.10 -20.21 -13.62
C SER A 134 -24.93 -20.63 -14.84
N VAL A 135 -26.11 -21.21 -14.64
CA VAL A 135 -27.00 -21.72 -15.69
C VAL A 135 -28.33 -20.97 -15.65
N SER A 136 -28.80 -20.51 -16.80
CA SER A 136 -30.08 -19.82 -16.95
C SER A 136 -31.24 -20.79 -16.73
N MET A 137 -32.26 -20.35 -15.98
CA MET A 137 -33.51 -21.09 -15.77
C MET A 137 -34.34 -21.19 -17.05
N VAL A 138 -34.15 -20.27 -17.99
CA VAL A 138 -35.01 -20.12 -19.17
C VAL A 138 -34.53 -20.98 -20.33
N ASP A 139 -33.25 -20.89 -20.66
CA ASP A 139 -32.67 -21.48 -21.87
C ASP A 139 -31.49 -22.42 -21.58
N GLY A 140 -31.16 -22.62 -20.30
CA GLY A 140 -30.05 -23.44 -19.87
C GLY A 140 -28.68 -22.92 -20.27
N ARG A 141 -28.55 -21.72 -20.86
CA ARG A 141 -27.25 -21.19 -21.28
C ARG A 141 -26.40 -20.82 -20.07
N LYS A 142 -25.09 -21.04 -20.18
CA LYS A 142 -24.15 -20.64 -19.12
C LYS A 142 -23.93 -19.13 -19.15
N TYR A 143 -23.96 -18.51 -17.98
CA TYR A 143 -23.59 -17.11 -17.82
C TYR A 143 -22.13 -16.91 -18.26
N HIS A 144 -21.91 -16.00 -19.21
CA HIS A 144 -20.60 -15.83 -19.84
C HIS A 144 -19.91 -14.54 -19.37
N SER A 145 -19.24 -14.61 -18.23
CA SER A 145 -18.40 -13.51 -17.73
C SER A 145 -16.99 -13.60 -18.33
N ASN A 146 -16.55 -12.57 -19.07
CA ASN A 146 -15.15 -12.40 -19.45
C ASN A 146 -14.57 -11.17 -18.76
N ALA A 147 -13.26 -11.14 -18.50
CA ALA A 147 -12.62 -10.07 -17.71
C ALA A 147 -12.85 -8.65 -18.29
N LYS A 148 -13.14 -8.56 -19.58
CA LYS A 148 -13.44 -7.31 -20.29
C LYS A 148 -14.90 -6.89 -20.12
N SER A 149 -15.86 -7.82 -20.26
CA SER A 149 -17.30 -7.59 -20.05
C SER A 149 -17.59 -7.30 -18.58
N TYR A 150 -16.89 -7.95 -17.65
CA TYR A 150 -16.95 -7.67 -16.22
C TYR A 150 -16.60 -6.20 -15.87
N PHE A 151 -15.47 -5.69 -16.37
CA PHE A 151 -15.02 -4.33 -16.04
C PHE A 151 -15.85 -3.25 -16.72
N THR A 152 -16.48 -3.55 -17.85
CA THR A 152 -17.29 -2.59 -18.58
C THR A 152 -18.76 -2.68 -18.19
N GLU A 153 -19.41 -3.84 -18.30
CA GLU A 153 -20.87 -3.96 -18.19
C GLU A 153 -21.37 -3.89 -16.74
N VAL A 154 -20.89 -4.80 -15.87
CA VAL A 154 -21.32 -4.87 -14.46
C VAL A 154 -21.02 -3.56 -13.74
N ARG A 155 -19.82 -3.01 -13.97
CA ARG A 155 -19.42 -1.74 -13.37
C ARG A 155 -20.18 -0.56 -13.95
N GLN A 156 -20.46 -0.52 -15.26
CA GLN A 156 -21.26 0.55 -15.83
C GLN A 156 -22.67 0.56 -15.26
N ILE A 157 -23.32 -0.60 -15.13
CA ILE A 157 -24.66 -0.72 -14.53
C ILE A 157 -24.61 -0.25 -13.07
N SER A 158 -23.67 -0.76 -12.28
CA SER A 158 -23.48 -0.34 -10.87
C SER A 158 -23.22 1.17 -10.74
N ASP A 159 -22.32 1.73 -11.56
CA ASP A 159 -22.00 3.17 -11.55
C ASP A 159 -23.19 4.01 -12.03
N GLN A 160 -23.99 3.55 -13.00
CA GLN A 160 -25.20 4.23 -13.45
C GLN A 160 -26.26 4.24 -12.35
N LEU A 161 -26.48 3.12 -11.67
CA LEU A 161 -27.38 3.03 -10.51
C LEU A 161 -26.92 3.96 -9.38
N CYS A 162 -25.63 3.92 -9.04
CA CYS A 162 -25.08 4.84 -8.04
C CYS A 162 -25.32 6.31 -8.43
N ARG A 163 -25.08 6.70 -9.69
CA ARG A 163 -25.37 8.06 -10.16
C ARG A 163 -26.86 8.40 -10.13
N LYS A 164 -27.75 7.47 -10.51
CA LYS A 164 -29.21 7.63 -10.46
C LYS A 164 -29.68 7.98 -9.03
N TYR A 165 -29.06 7.36 -8.04
CA TYR A 165 -29.36 7.58 -6.62
C TYR A 165 -28.48 8.64 -5.94
N GLY A 166 -27.73 9.43 -6.70
CA GLY A 166 -26.92 10.54 -6.17
C GLY A 166 -25.65 10.13 -5.42
N LEU A 167 -25.22 8.87 -5.55
CA LEU A 167 -24.04 8.30 -4.88
C LEU A 167 -22.75 8.51 -5.70
N SER A 168 -21.62 8.55 -5.00
CA SER A 168 -20.30 8.72 -5.59
C SER A 168 -19.78 7.44 -6.26
N VAL A 169 -19.22 7.61 -7.46
CA VAL A 169 -18.65 6.53 -8.27
C VAL A 169 -17.15 6.72 -8.47
N ILE A 170 -16.40 5.61 -8.58
CA ILE A 170 -14.96 5.67 -8.84
C ILE A 170 -14.74 6.11 -10.29
N GLN A 171 -14.20 7.31 -10.51
CA GLN A 171 -13.75 7.75 -11.82
C GLN A 171 -12.54 6.94 -12.27
N THR A 172 -12.74 6.00 -13.19
CA THR A 172 -11.65 5.29 -13.85
C THR A 172 -11.01 6.19 -14.91
N ASN A 173 -10.06 7.03 -14.48
CA ASN A 173 -9.07 7.57 -15.42
C ASN A 173 -8.27 6.38 -15.97
N GLN A 174 -8.11 6.28 -17.29
CA GLN A 174 -7.41 5.22 -18.03
C GLN A 174 -5.89 5.11 -17.72
N GLY A 175 -5.44 5.60 -16.56
CA GLY A 175 -4.09 5.36 -16.05
C GLY A 175 -4.01 3.98 -15.42
N LYS A 176 -2.88 3.27 -15.65
CA LYS A 176 -2.57 2.02 -14.94
C LYS A 176 -2.81 2.20 -13.44
N ALA A 177 -3.70 1.37 -12.88
CA ALA A 177 -3.95 1.33 -11.44
C ALA A 177 -2.60 1.25 -10.70
N MET A 178 -2.39 2.17 -9.76
CA MET A 178 -1.19 2.16 -8.93
C MET A 178 -1.13 0.84 -8.16
N HIS A 179 0.02 0.17 -8.17
CA HIS A 179 0.22 -1.08 -7.44
C HIS A 179 -0.10 -0.84 -5.95
N TYR A 180 -0.91 -1.69 -5.32
CA TYR A 180 -1.45 -1.47 -3.96
C TYR A 180 -0.37 -1.12 -2.92
N ALA A 181 0.77 -1.80 -2.96
CA ALA A 181 1.91 -1.50 -2.07
C ALA A 181 2.49 -0.09 -2.28
N GLN A 182 2.42 0.45 -3.50
CA GLN A 182 2.84 1.81 -3.81
C GLN A 182 1.79 2.83 -3.33
N TRP A 183 0.51 2.59 -3.59
CA TRP A 183 -0.57 3.48 -3.12
C TRP A 183 -0.58 3.56 -1.59
N LYS A 184 -0.47 2.43 -0.90
CA LYS A 184 -0.39 2.36 0.57
C LYS A 184 0.83 3.10 1.11
N ALA A 185 2.01 2.93 0.49
CA ALA A 185 3.21 3.66 0.89
C ALA A 185 3.10 5.17 0.65
N GLU A 186 2.51 5.61 -0.47
CA GLU A 186 2.30 7.03 -0.76
C GLU A 186 1.22 7.65 0.16
N ALA A 187 0.14 6.92 0.47
CA ALA A 187 -0.91 7.35 1.40
C ALA A 187 -0.41 7.44 2.85
N GLU A 188 0.47 6.53 3.27
CA GLU A 188 1.10 6.53 4.60
C GLU A 188 2.33 7.46 4.69
N GLY A 189 2.66 8.22 3.65
CA GLY A 189 3.84 9.10 3.63
C GLY A 189 5.19 8.36 3.68
N LYS A 190 5.21 7.04 3.46
CA LYS A 190 6.41 6.21 3.54
C LYS A 190 7.33 6.48 2.36
N PRO A 191 8.62 6.77 2.59
CA PRO A 191 9.57 7.04 1.52
C PRO A 191 9.65 5.86 0.55
N THR A 192 9.52 6.11 -0.76
CA THR A 192 9.73 5.08 -1.81
C THR A 192 11.05 5.34 -2.54
N TRP A 193 11.58 4.34 -3.27
CA TRP A 193 12.76 4.57 -4.12
C TRP A 193 12.51 5.71 -5.13
N ARG A 194 11.28 5.86 -5.62
CA ARG A 194 10.86 7.00 -6.45
C ARG A 194 10.97 8.32 -5.70
N THR A 195 10.62 8.33 -4.42
CA THR A 195 10.71 9.53 -3.58
C THR A 195 12.15 10.03 -3.45
N ALA A 196 13.11 9.13 -3.22
CA ALA A 196 14.52 9.48 -3.19
C ALA A 196 14.99 10.12 -4.52
N ILE A 197 14.62 9.52 -5.66
CA ILE A 197 14.93 10.06 -6.99
C ILE A 197 14.27 11.44 -7.19
N ARG A 198 12.99 11.57 -6.83
CA ARG A 198 12.23 12.83 -6.95
C ARG A 198 12.85 13.95 -6.12
N MET A 199 13.32 13.65 -4.91
CA MET A 199 14.03 14.59 -4.05
C MET A 199 15.38 14.99 -4.64
N ASP A 200 16.17 14.03 -5.13
CA ASP A 200 17.44 14.34 -5.77
C ASP A 200 17.25 15.20 -7.03
N ILE A 201 16.23 14.92 -7.85
CA ILE A 201 15.88 15.76 -9.00
C ILE A 201 15.52 17.18 -8.54
N ARG A 202 14.70 17.34 -7.50
CA ARG A 202 14.33 18.66 -6.96
C ARG A 202 15.56 19.44 -6.51
N ASP A 203 16.43 18.81 -5.74
CA ASP A 203 17.69 19.40 -5.27
C ASP A 203 18.61 19.78 -6.43
N ALA A 204 18.70 18.92 -7.45
CA ALA A 204 19.56 19.16 -8.62
C ALA A 204 19.04 20.32 -9.48
N ILE A 205 17.72 20.43 -9.66
CA ILE A 205 17.08 21.61 -10.28
C ILE A 205 17.43 22.87 -9.48
N GLY A 206 17.37 22.81 -8.14
CA GLY A 206 17.69 23.92 -7.25
C GLY A 206 19.09 24.51 -7.44
N VAL A 207 20.06 23.74 -7.92
CA VAL A 207 21.46 24.19 -8.14
C VAL A 207 21.87 24.30 -9.60
N SER A 208 21.03 23.87 -10.55
CA SER A 208 21.36 23.86 -11.98
C SER A 208 20.70 25.02 -12.74
N PHE A 209 21.38 25.56 -13.74
CA PHE A 209 20.87 26.62 -14.63
C PHE A 209 20.80 26.18 -16.10
N SER A 210 21.27 24.98 -16.41
CA SER A 210 21.13 24.36 -17.73
C SER A 210 20.90 22.86 -17.60
N TRP A 211 20.37 22.24 -18.66
CA TRP A 211 20.16 20.79 -18.72
C TRP A 211 21.47 20.02 -18.50
N SER A 212 22.56 20.47 -19.12
CA SER A 212 23.89 19.87 -18.97
C SER A 212 24.40 19.95 -17.52
N GLN A 213 24.15 21.06 -16.82
CA GLN A 213 24.49 21.18 -15.40
C GLN A 213 23.66 20.24 -14.53
N PHE A 214 22.36 20.12 -14.83
CA PHE A 214 21.47 19.19 -14.14
C PHE A 214 21.90 17.74 -14.28
N VAL A 215 22.24 17.31 -15.50
CA VAL A 215 22.75 15.95 -15.75
C VAL A 215 24.03 15.71 -14.95
N LYS A 216 25.01 16.64 -15.02
CA LYS A 216 26.27 16.54 -14.26
C LYS A 216 26.04 16.48 -12.74
N GLU A 217 25.09 17.26 -12.22
CA GLU A 217 24.77 17.26 -10.80
C GLU A 217 24.12 15.94 -10.35
N MET A 218 23.30 15.34 -11.19
CA MET A 218 22.73 14.02 -10.96
C MET A 218 23.81 12.92 -11.09
N GLU A 219 24.74 13.03 -12.04
CA GLU A 219 25.87 12.10 -12.17
C GLU A 219 26.79 12.11 -10.95
N LYS A 220 27.08 13.28 -10.37
CA LYS A 220 27.80 13.38 -9.09
C LYS A 220 27.13 12.61 -7.94
N ARG A 221 25.80 12.45 -8.01
CA ARG A 221 25.01 11.70 -7.03
C ARG A 221 24.94 10.20 -7.37
N GLY A 222 25.71 9.74 -8.36
CA GLY A 222 25.83 8.36 -8.78
C GLY A 222 24.81 7.91 -9.83
N TYR A 223 24.01 8.83 -10.37
CA TYR A 223 23.03 8.47 -11.40
C TYR A 223 23.69 8.31 -12.77
N THR A 224 23.31 7.26 -13.49
CA THR A 224 23.74 7.03 -14.88
C THR A 224 22.59 7.28 -15.84
N TRP A 225 22.87 7.91 -16.99
CA TRP A 225 21.85 8.40 -17.91
C TRP A 225 21.88 7.69 -19.27
N LYS A 226 20.69 7.54 -19.86
CA LYS A 226 20.50 7.24 -21.28
C LYS A 226 19.69 8.36 -21.92
N LEU A 227 20.41 9.33 -22.50
CA LEU A 227 19.83 10.52 -23.13
C LEU A 227 19.51 10.33 -24.62
N ASN A 228 20.18 9.39 -25.30
CA ASN A 228 20.06 9.15 -26.75
C ASN A 228 18.75 8.41 -27.16
N ARG A 229 17.66 8.58 -26.42
CA ARG A 229 16.38 7.91 -26.66
C ARG A 229 15.26 8.94 -26.60
N LYS A 230 14.12 8.62 -27.25
CA LYS A 230 12.89 9.46 -27.22
C LYS A 230 12.46 9.89 -25.80
N TYR A 231 12.83 9.12 -24.78
CA TYR A 231 12.54 9.44 -23.39
C TYR A 231 13.80 9.23 -22.53
N PRO A 232 14.35 10.30 -21.92
CA PRO A 232 15.52 10.16 -21.06
C PRO A 232 15.23 9.21 -19.91
N SER A 233 16.21 8.34 -19.66
CA SER A 233 16.13 7.34 -18.62
C SER A 233 17.33 7.44 -17.70
N LEU A 234 17.10 7.31 -16.40
CA LEU A 234 18.13 7.34 -15.36
C LEU A 234 18.20 5.99 -14.64
N LYS A 235 19.38 5.64 -14.14
CA LYS A 235 19.62 4.44 -13.33
C LYS A 235 20.33 4.87 -12.06
N THR A 236 19.79 4.47 -10.92
CA THR A 236 20.38 4.74 -9.60
C THR A 236 21.53 3.78 -9.30
N PRO A 237 22.49 4.16 -8.45
CA PRO A 237 23.45 3.21 -7.87
C PRO A 237 22.72 2.01 -7.25
N GLY A 238 23.08 0.79 -7.65
CA GLY A 238 22.51 -0.45 -7.10
C GLY A 238 21.16 -0.92 -7.67
N MET A 239 20.56 -0.22 -8.64
CA MET A 239 19.43 -0.78 -9.40
C MET A 239 19.91 -1.34 -10.73
N GLU A 240 19.37 -2.48 -11.16
CA GLU A 240 19.75 -3.09 -12.45
C GLU A 240 19.14 -2.35 -13.64
N ARG A 241 17.91 -1.85 -13.51
CA ARG A 241 17.11 -1.33 -14.62
C ARG A 241 17.09 0.21 -14.67
N TYR A 242 17.00 0.73 -15.90
CA TYR A 242 16.78 2.15 -16.16
C TYR A 242 15.31 2.53 -15.98
N ILE A 243 15.08 3.71 -15.41
CA ILE A 243 13.76 4.29 -15.16
C ILE A 243 13.58 5.52 -16.04
N ARG A 244 12.47 5.59 -16.78
CA ARG A 244 12.14 6.75 -17.60
C ARG A 244 11.71 7.90 -16.71
N LEU A 245 12.16 9.12 -17.00
CA LEU A 245 11.79 10.33 -16.26
C LEU A 245 10.27 10.51 -16.10
N ARG A 246 9.51 10.37 -17.19
CA ARG A 246 8.03 10.43 -17.17
C ARG A 246 7.36 9.42 -16.24
N SER A 247 8.02 8.30 -15.93
CA SER A 247 7.46 7.26 -15.05
C SER A 247 7.54 7.63 -13.56
N LEU A 248 8.23 8.72 -13.24
CA LEU A 248 8.27 9.30 -11.90
C LEU A 248 7.01 10.13 -11.58
N GLY A 249 6.13 10.35 -12.55
CA GLY A 249 4.86 11.06 -12.38
C GLY A 249 4.85 12.42 -13.08
N LYS A 250 3.73 13.14 -12.94
CA LYS A 250 3.53 14.49 -13.50
C LYS A 250 4.58 15.45 -12.90
N GLY A 251 5.14 16.34 -13.71
CA GLY A 251 6.17 17.30 -13.30
C GLY A 251 7.61 16.78 -13.38
N TYR A 252 7.83 15.53 -13.80
CA TYR A 252 9.16 14.92 -13.92
C TYR A 252 9.53 14.52 -15.35
N GLY A 253 8.72 14.87 -16.35
CA GLY A 253 9.09 14.76 -17.75
C GLY A 253 10.29 15.65 -18.09
N GLU A 254 10.99 15.34 -19.18
CA GLU A 254 12.16 16.12 -19.61
C GLU A 254 11.80 17.60 -19.86
N ALA A 255 10.72 17.87 -20.58
CA ALA A 255 10.26 19.22 -20.87
C ALA A 255 9.95 19.99 -19.57
N GLU A 256 9.23 19.36 -18.64
CA GLU A 256 8.85 19.96 -17.35
C GLU A 256 10.09 20.25 -16.47
N ILE A 257 11.10 19.35 -16.47
CA ILE A 257 12.35 19.57 -15.73
C ILE A 257 13.16 20.69 -16.38
N ARG A 258 13.27 20.72 -17.71
CA ARG A 258 13.93 21.81 -18.44
C ARG A 258 13.28 23.15 -18.13
N GLU A 259 11.95 23.21 -18.15
CA GLU A 259 11.20 24.39 -17.76
C GLU A 259 11.52 24.81 -16.31
N LYS A 260 11.51 23.87 -15.36
CA LYS A 260 11.84 24.14 -13.95
C LYS A 260 13.28 24.63 -13.75
N ILE A 261 14.24 24.20 -14.57
CA ILE A 261 15.62 24.68 -14.54
C ILE A 261 15.71 26.14 -15.02
N LEU A 262 14.94 26.47 -16.06
CA LEU A 262 14.92 27.81 -16.66
C LEU A 262 14.09 28.82 -15.85
N ARG A 263 13.14 28.34 -15.03
CA ARG A 263 12.36 29.22 -14.15
C ARG A 263 13.30 29.94 -13.16
N PRO A 264 13.16 31.28 -13.03
CA PRO A 264 13.94 32.04 -12.07
C PRO A 264 13.67 31.52 -10.66
N LYS A 265 14.74 31.24 -9.91
CA LYS A 265 14.68 30.63 -8.57
C LYS A 265 14.29 31.67 -7.53
N ILE A 266 13.07 32.18 -7.63
CA ILE A 266 12.49 33.12 -6.67
C ILE A 266 11.95 32.27 -5.52
N GLN A 267 12.56 32.37 -4.35
CA GLN A 267 11.99 31.82 -3.11
C GLN A 267 10.83 32.73 -2.70
N GLN A 268 9.59 32.27 -2.89
CA GLN A 268 8.47 32.79 -2.11
C GLN A 268 8.60 32.22 -0.70
N VAL A 269 9.39 32.89 0.14
CA VAL A 269 9.18 32.82 1.59
C VAL A 269 8.00 33.75 1.86
N TYR A 270 6.93 33.24 2.47
CA TYR A 270 5.84 34.08 2.97
C TYR A 270 6.45 35.29 3.69
N GLY A 271 6.29 36.49 3.11
CA GLY A 271 6.55 37.75 3.80
C GLY A 271 7.59 38.71 3.22
N ASN A 272 8.57 38.32 2.38
CA ASN A 272 9.47 39.31 1.75
C ASN A 272 10.18 38.76 0.50
N THR A 273 10.01 39.44 -0.64
CA THR A 273 10.65 39.11 -1.92
C THR A 273 12.12 39.52 -1.89
N GLN A 274 13.02 38.63 -1.45
CA GLN A 274 14.46 38.84 -1.66
C GLN A 274 14.91 38.16 -2.95
N MET A 275 15.27 38.97 -3.94
CA MET A 275 15.94 38.55 -5.15
C MET A 275 17.34 38.05 -4.77
N GLN A 276 17.62 36.75 -4.93
CA GLN A 276 18.95 36.22 -4.69
C GLN A 276 19.90 36.72 -5.79
N PHE A 277 20.70 37.74 -5.47
CA PHE A 277 21.85 38.09 -6.31
C PHE A 277 22.80 36.89 -6.38
N PRO A 278 23.42 36.61 -7.55
CA PRO A 278 24.49 35.62 -7.62
C PRO A 278 25.56 36.01 -6.61
N ARG A 279 25.84 35.12 -5.64
CA ARG A 279 26.87 35.38 -4.63
C ARG A 279 28.18 35.68 -5.36
N ARG A 280 28.65 36.92 -5.28
CA ARG A 280 29.96 37.30 -5.83
C ARG A 280 31.00 36.34 -5.22
N LYS A 281 31.80 35.69 -6.07
CA LYS A 281 32.83 34.76 -5.59
C LYS A 281 33.78 35.54 -4.69
N LEU A 282 34.02 35.07 -3.47
CA LEU A 282 35.05 35.63 -2.59
C LEU A 282 36.43 35.40 -3.25
N THR A 283 37.19 36.48 -3.43
CA THR A 283 38.52 36.48 -4.06
C THR A 283 39.56 37.12 -3.14
N GLY A 284 40.83 36.78 -3.35
CA GLY A 284 41.97 37.31 -2.58
C GLY A 284 41.82 37.11 -1.07
N LEU A 285 42.08 38.18 -0.31
CA LEU A 285 42.03 38.22 1.16
C LEU A 285 40.66 37.81 1.73
N GLN A 286 39.56 38.10 1.02
CA GLN A 286 38.21 37.72 1.48
C GLN A 286 38.05 36.20 1.58
N ARG A 287 38.67 35.44 0.66
CA ARG A 287 38.67 33.98 0.69
C ARG A 287 39.47 33.45 1.87
N LEU A 288 40.63 34.03 2.14
CA LEU A 288 41.51 33.65 3.26
C LEU A 288 40.77 33.83 4.59
N TYR A 289 40.22 35.02 4.85
CA TYR A 289 39.49 35.31 6.08
C TYR A 289 38.24 34.43 6.22
N TYR A 290 37.49 34.21 5.14
CA TYR A 290 36.35 33.30 5.18
C TYR A 290 36.75 31.85 5.49
N SER A 291 37.86 31.35 4.92
CA SER A 291 38.38 30.01 5.25
C SER A 291 38.84 29.90 6.69
N TYR A 292 39.47 30.96 7.21
CA TYR A 292 39.95 31.01 8.60
C TYR A 292 38.77 31.00 9.58
N LEU A 293 37.72 31.78 9.33
CA LEU A 293 36.49 31.76 10.13
C LEU A 293 35.77 30.40 10.10
N TYR A 294 35.88 29.65 9.01
CA TYR A 294 35.39 28.26 8.93
C TYR A 294 36.24 27.27 9.74
N GLN A 295 37.57 27.44 9.76
CA GLN A 295 38.47 26.62 10.59
C GLN A 295 38.28 26.92 12.08
N MET A 296 38.02 28.19 12.43
CA MET A 296 37.71 28.66 13.78
C MET A 296 36.32 28.25 14.27
N GLY A 297 35.50 27.59 13.45
CA GLY A 297 34.17 27.10 13.84
C GLY A 297 33.08 28.17 13.95
N VAL A 298 33.39 29.43 13.61
CA VAL A 298 32.43 30.56 13.63
C VAL A 298 31.28 30.32 12.66
N PHE A 299 31.56 29.67 11.52
CA PHE A 299 30.53 29.23 10.60
C PHE A 299 30.28 27.72 10.71
N PRO A 300 29.01 27.27 10.75
CA PRO A 300 28.71 25.85 10.76
C PRO A 300 29.17 25.21 9.46
N LYS A 301 29.97 24.13 9.58
CA LYS A 301 30.22 23.24 8.44
C LYS A 301 28.88 22.69 7.99
N LYS A 302 28.54 22.85 6.70
CA LYS A 302 27.35 22.21 6.15
C LYS A 302 27.46 20.70 6.42
N PRO A 303 26.39 20.04 6.91
CA PRO A 303 26.45 18.61 7.14
C PRO A 303 26.82 17.91 5.83
N LYS A 304 27.74 16.94 5.91
CA LYS A 304 28.08 16.11 4.75
C LYS A 304 26.80 15.44 4.27
N ARG A 305 26.56 15.47 2.96
CA ARG A 305 25.36 14.88 2.35
C ARG A 305 25.41 13.37 2.55
N ILE A 306 24.38 12.79 3.17
CA ILE A 306 24.30 11.34 3.41
C ILE A 306 24.37 10.60 2.05
N PRO A 307 25.25 9.58 1.90
CA PRO A 307 25.36 8.78 0.68
C PRO A 307 24.04 8.15 0.26
N TYR A 308 23.83 8.01 -1.06
CA TYR A 308 22.60 7.43 -1.62
C TYR A 308 22.32 6.02 -1.08
N ALA A 309 23.36 5.18 -0.94
CA ALA A 309 23.24 3.83 -0.39
C ALA A 309 22.56 3.82 0.99
N VAL A 310 22.91 4.78 1.85
CA VAL A 310 22.33 4.95 3.20
C VAL A 310 20.93 5.58 3.13
N ARG A 311 20.69 6.56 2.24
CA ARG A 311 19.35 7.16 2.04
C ARG A 311 18.32 6.17 1.48
N SER A 312 18.74 5.18 0.69
CA SER A 312 17.83 4.17 0.15
C SER A 312 17.14 3.33 1.24
N ASP A 313 17.75 3.27 2.42
CA ASP A 313 17.25 2.57 3.61
C ASP A 313 16.32 3.43 4.49
N ILE A 314 16.04 4.69 4.12
CA ILE A 314 15.04 5.53 4.79
C ILE A 314 13.68 4.80 4.90
N ARG A 315 13.36 3.90 3.95
CA ARG A 315 12.12 3.10 3.97
C ARG A 315 12.03 2.12 5.13
N ARG A 316 13.18 1.80 5.75
CA ARG A 316 13.31 0.92 6.90
C ARG A 316 13.63 1.71 8.16
N LEU A 317 13.57 3.05 8.14
CA LEU A 317 14.00 3.89 9.25
C LEU A 317 13.31 3.53 10.57
N GLU A 318 11.98 3.40 10.58
CA GLU A 318 11.23 2.94 11.77
C GLU A 318 11.71 1.57 12.27
N LYS A 319 11.99 0.65 11.34
CA LYS A 319 12.53 -0.65 11.68
C LYS A 319 13.94 -0.54 12.27
N ARG A 320 14.78 0.37 11.77
CA ARG A 320 16.14 0.62 12.28
C ARG A 320 16.11 1.25 13.67
N ILE A 321 15.18 2.18 13.89
CA ILE A 321 14.94 2.79 15.20
C ILE A 321 14.53 1.70 16.20
N SER A 322 13.55 0.87 15.86
CA SER A 322 13.13 -0.25 16.71
C SER A 322 14.27 -1.25 17.01
N GLN A 323 15.16 -1.50 16.05
CA GLN A 323 16.35 -2.33 16.26
C GLN A 323 17.35 -1.68 17.20
N MET A 324 17.58 -0.37 17.04
CA MET A 324 18.47 0.39 17.92
C MET A 324 17.92 0.46 19.35
N GLU A 325 16.61 0.73 19.51
CA GLU A 325 15.92 0.72 20.80
C GLU A 325 16.02 -0.65 21.47
N PHE A 326 15.89 -1.74 20.71
CA PHE A 326 16.06 -3.09 21.24
C PHE A 326 17.50 -3.35 21.72
N LEU A 327 18.51 -2.99 20.92
CA LEU A 327 19.91 -3.14 21.30
C LEU A 327 20.24 -2.30 22.55
N GLN A 328 19.73 -1.07 22.62
CA GLN A 328 19.93 -0.19 23.77
C GLN A 328 19.22 -0.72 25.03
N LYS A 329 17.99 -1.21 24.89
CA LYS A 329 17.20 -1.74 26.01
C LYS A 329 17.82 -2.99 26.62
N GLU A 330 18.38 -3.87 25.79
CA GLU A 330 18.98 -5.13 26.23
C GLU A 330 20.51 -5.00 26.40
N GLU A 331 21.06 -3.79 26.28
CA GLU A 331 22.49 -3.45 26.45
C GLU A 331 23.45 -4.28 25.56
N ILE A 332 23.01 -4.63 24.36
CA ILE A 332 23.78 -5.45 23.42
C ILE A 332 24.62 -4.54 22.53
N THR A 333 25.94 -4.71 22.60
CA THR A 333 26.93 -3.92 21.84
C THR A 333 27.63 -4.75 20.76
N THR A 334 27.77 -6.06 20.95
CA THR A 334 28.46 -6.95 20.01
C THR A 334 27.54 -8.01 19.40
N ARG A 335 27.96 -8.55 18.25
CA ARG A 335 27.25 -9.68 17.59
C ARG A 335 27.30 -10.95 18.45
N GLU A 336 28.38 -11.13 19.19
CA GLU A 336 28.59 -12.25 20.10
C GLU A 336 27.63 -12.18 21.30
N GLU A 337 27.46 -11.00 21.89
CA GLU A 337 26.43 -10.75 22.92
C GLU A 337 25.03 -11.02 22.38
N LEU A 338 24.75 -10.65 21.13
CA LEU A 338 23.46 -10.93 20.50
C LEU A 338 23.22 -12.44 20.27
N ALA A 339 24.27 -13.23 20.06
CA ALA A 339 24.19 -14.69 20.03
C ALA A 339 24.03 -15.27 21.44
N ALA A 340 24.74 -14.75 22.43
CA ALA A 340 24.64 -15.16 23.82
C ALA A 340 23.24 -14.89 24.39
N TYR A 341 22.63 -13.75 24.05
CA TYR A 341 21.25 -13.39 24.42
C TYR A 341 20.20 -14.34 23.85
N ARG A 342 20.44 -14.94 22.67
CA ARG A 342 19.50 -15.85 22.03
C ARG A 342 19.41 -17.22 22.71
N LYS A 343 20.55 -17.77 23.14
CA LYS A 343 20.64 -19.12 23.73
C LYS A 343 19.63 -19.36 24.88
N PRO A 344 19.56 -18.55 25.94
CA PRO A 344 18.62 -18.79 27.03
C PRO A 344 17.15 -18.64 26.59
N LEU A 345 16.87 -17.77 25.62
CA LEU A 345 15.51 -17.60 25.09
C LEU A 345 15.07 -18.82 24.28
N GLU A 346 15.97 -19.43 23.51
CA GLU A 346 15.71 -20.67 22.77
C GLU A 346 15.46 -21.84 23.72
N GLU A 347 16.23 -21.95 24.80
CA GLU A 347 16.02 -22.94 25.87
C GLU A 347 14.66 -22.76 26.56
N GLN A 348 14.26 -21.52 26.88
CA GLN A 348 12.94 -21.21 27.43
C GLN A 348 11.80 -21.55 26.46
N VAL A 349 11.99 -21.34 25.15
CA VAL A 349 11.00 -21.76 24.16
C VAL A 349 10.87 -23.28 24.14
N LEU A 350 11.97 -24.03 24.24
CA LEU A 350 11.94 -25.49 24.29
C LEU A 350 11.23 -26.01 25.56
N SER A 351 11.50 -25.42 26.72
CA SER A 351 10.84 -25.81 27.98
C SER A 351 9.34 -25.54 27.95
N LEU A 352 8.92 -24.35 27.52
CA LEU A 352 7.50 -23.99 27.38
C LEU A 352 6.77 -24.84 26.33
N MET A 353 7.46 -25.24 25.24
CA MET A 353 6.90 -26.17 24.27
C MET A 353 6.68 -27.57 24.84
N LYS A 354 7.57 -28.03 25.73
CA LYS A 354 7.42 -29.30 26.45
C LYS A 354 6.24 -29.23 27.43
N GLU A 355 6.19 -28.18 28.25
CA GLU A 355 5.10 -27.93 29.20
C GLU A 355 3.74 -27.86 28.49
N ARG A 356 3.64 -27.10 27.40
CA ARG A 356 2.40 -27.02 26.60
C ARG A 356 1.97 -28.38 26.05
N ARG A 357 2.93 -29.22 25.61
CA ARG A 357 2.64 -30.56 25.10
C ARG A 357 2.09 -31.48 26.18
N GLU A 358 2.63 -31.38 27.40
CA GLU A 358 2.13 -32.14 28.56
C GLU A 358 0.74 -31.66 28.98
N LEU A 359 0.51 -30.35 29.00
CA LEU A 359 -0.79 -29.76 29.34
C LEU A 359 -1.88 -30.13 28.34
N TYR A 360 -1.59 -30.21 27.04
CA TYR A 360 -2.58 -30.71 26.07
C TYR A 360 -3.04 -32.15 26.33
N ARG A 361 -2.20 -32.97 26.98
CA ARG A 361 -2.54 -34.37 27.33
C ARG A 361 -3.34 -34.46 28.63
N LYS A 362 -3.12 -33.54 29.57
CA LYS A 362 -3.74 -33.54 30.91
C LYS A 362 -5.02 -32.70 30.97
N GLU A 363 -4.98 -31.47 30.44
CA GLU A 363 -6.07 -30.49 30.49
C GLU A 363 -6.16 -29.69 29.19
N PRO A 364 -6.81 -30.23 28.14
CA PRO A 364 -7.00 -29.51 26.89
C PRO A 364 -7.91 -28.29 27.12
N GLY A 365 -7.34 -27.08 27.01
CA GLY A 365 -8.07 -25.80 27.06
C GLY A 365 -7.88 -24.96 28.33
N GLY A 366 -7.01 -25.37 29.26
CA GLY A 366 -6.73 -24.60 30.48
C GLY A 366 -6.12 -23.21 30.22
N MET A 367 -6.36 -22.25 31.13
CA MET A 367 -5.82 -20.87 31.04
C MET A 367 -4.30 -20.84 30.89
N ARG A 368 -3.58 -21.78 31.52
CA ARG A 368 -2.13 -21.92 31.41
C ARG A 368 -1.64 -22.14 29.97
N ILE A 369 -2.42 -22.80 29.11
CA ILE A 369 -2.05 -22.97 27.70
C ILE A 369 -2.11 -21.63 26.95
N GLN A 370 -3.06 -20.75 27.31
CA GLN A 370 -3.17 -19.42 26.73
C GLN A 370 -2.01 -18.52 27.17
N GLU A 371 -1.63 -18.59 28.45
CA GLU A 371 -0.44 -17.90 28.98
C GLU A 371 0.84 -18.34 28.26
N ILE A 372 1.07 -19.65 28.13
CA ILE A 372 2.23 -20.19 27.41
C ILE A 372 2.22 -19.73 25.95
N ASN A 373 1.06 -19.65 25.29
CA ASN A 373 0.98 -19.12 23.92
C ASN A 373 1.40 -17.63 23.86
N GLY A 374 1.06 -16.84 24.87
CA GLY A 374 1.49 -15.45 25.01
C GLY A 374 3.01 -15.34 25.23
N GLU A 375 3.56 -16.09 26.19
CA GLU A 375 4.99 -16.13 26.48
C GLU A 375 5.80 -16.58 25.26
N LEU A 376 5.38 -17.67 24.59
CA LEU A 376 5.99 -18.15 23.36
C LEU A 376 5.95 -17.09 22.25
N LYS A 377 4.87 -16.30 22.15
CA LYS A 377 4.76 -15.23 21.14
C LYS A 377 5.80 -14.15 21.36
N GLU A 378 5.98 -13.68 22.59
CA GLU A 378 6.97 -12.65 22.91
C GLU A 378 8.41 -13.17 22.80
N LEU A 379 8.70 -14.38 23.30
CA LEU A 379 10.03 -14.99 23.15
C LEU A 379 10.42 -15.18 21.67
N ARG A 380 9.50 -15.72 20.85
CA ARG A 380 9.73 -15.87 19.40
C ARG A 380 9.90 -14.54 18.68
N LYS A 381 9.23 -13.49 19.16
CA LYS A 381 9.38 -12.13 18.61
C LYS A 381 10.78 -11.58 18.91
N LYS A 382 11.28 -11.74 20.14
CA LYS A 382 12.65 -11.35 20.53
C LYS A 382 13.71 -12.11 19.74
N ILE A 383 13.58 -13.44 19.63
CA ILE A 383 14.51 -14.28 18.85
C ILE A 383 14.51 -13.89 17.36
N ARG A 384 13.33 -13.65 16.79
CA ARG A 384 13.23 -13.21 15.39
C ARG A 384 13.87 -11.85 15.18
N LEU A 385 13.70 -10.91 16.11
CA LEU A 385 14.27 -9.58 16.02
C LEU A 385 15.80 -9.62 16.11
N SER A 386 16.37 -10.39 17.05
CA SER A 386 17.82 -10.55 17.20
C SER A 386 18.44 -11.18 15.95
N GLN A 387 17.88 -12.28 15.42
CA GLN A 387 18.33 -12.88 14.15
C GLN A 387 18.29 -11.88 12.98
N GLN A 388 17.26 -11.03 12.92
CA GLN A 388 17.17 -9.99 11.88
C GLN A 388 18.24 -8.90 12.05
N ILE A 389 18.54 -8.52 13.30
CA ILE A 389 19.60 -7.53 13.59
C ILE A 389 20.96 -8.06 13.17
N GLU A 390 21.29 -9.31 13.51
CA GLU A 390 22.55 -9.95 13.11
C GLU A 390 22.74 -9.91 11.59
N LYS A 391 21.78 -10.44 10.83
CA LYS A 391 21.83 -10.45 9.37
C LYS A 391 21.96 -9.04 8.78
N GLN A 392 21.18 -8.10 9.30
CA GLN A 392 21.16 -6.74 8.76
C GLN A 392 22.37 -5.92 9.17
N SER A 393 23.02 -6.23 10.29
CA SER A 393 24.26 -5.58 10.70
C SER A 393 25.37 -5.81 9.68
N LEU A 394 25.45 -7.02 9.10
CA LEU A 394 26.39 -7.37 8.03
C LEU A 394 26.06 -6.60 6.74
N GLU A 395 24.79 -6.61 6.33
CA GLU A 395 24.33 -5.87 5.15
C GLU A 395 24.62 -4.35 5.28
N MET A 396 24.49 -3.78 6.48
CA MET A 396 24.74 -2.36 6.74
C MET A 396 26.23 -2.02 6.69
N GLU A 397 27.07 -2.85 7.30
CA GLU A 397 28.53 -2.69 7.30
C GLU A 397 29.07 -2.70 5.86
N GLU A 398 28.62 -3.65 5.05
CA GLU A 398 29.00 -3.74 3.64
C GLU A 398 28.56 -2.51 2.84
N ARG A 399 27.33 -2.02 3.06
CA ARG A 399 26.85 -0.80 2.40
C ARG A 399 27.61 0.45 2.81
N LEU A 400 27.99 0.56 4.08
CA LEU A 400 28.82 1.66 4.56
C LEU A 400 30.22 1.60 3.93
N ARG A 401 30.79 0.40 3.77
CA ARG A 401 32.04 0.19 3.05
C ARG A 401 31.94 0.63 1.59
N GLN A 402 30.92 0.16 0.86
CA GLN A 402 30.67 0.56 -0.53
C GLN A 402 30.44 2.07 -0.67
N ALA A 403 29.77 2.70 0.30
CA ALA A 403 29.56 4.14 0.31
C ALA A 403 30.88 4.92 0.47
N LYS A 404 31.76 4.46 1.37
CA LYS A 404 33.11 5.04 1.54
C LYS A 404 33.97 4.88 0.30
N GLU A 405 34.01 3.69 -0.28
CA GLU A 405 34.73 3.42 -1.54
C GLU A 405 34.24 4.34 -2.68
N GLN A 406 32.92 4.53 -2.79
CA GLN A 406 32.35 5.47 -3.77
C GLN A 406 32.73 6.93 -3.50
N GLU A 407 32.75 7.36 -2.24
CA GLU A 407 33.21 8.70 -1.87
C GLU A 407 34.70 8.90 -2.23
N GLU A 408 35.56 7.93 -1.91
CA GLU A 408 37.00 7.97 -2.21
C GLU A 408 37.25 8.02 -3.72
N VAL A 409 36.57 7.19 -4.51
CA VAL A 409 36.66 7.22 -5.98
C VAL A 409 36.21 8.58 -6.54
N GLN A 410 35.14 9.15 -5.98
CA GLN A 410 34.67 10.48 -6.39
C GLN A 410 35.66 11.59 -6.00
N GLU A 411 36.27 11.52 -4.83
CA GLU A 411 37.29 12.48 -4.39
C GLU A 411 38.55 12.39 -5.25
N MET A 412 39.02 11.19 -5.57
CA MET A 412 40.20 10.97 -6.42
C MET A 412 39.95 11.43 -7.86
N SER A 413 38.81 11.08 -8.45
CA SER A 413 38.40 11.59 -9.77
C SER A 413 38.23 13.12 -9.78
N GLY A 414 37.72 13.67 -8.68
CA GLY A 414 37.57 15.12 -8.49
C GLY A 414 38.91 15.85 -8.38
N LYS A 415 39.92 15.25 -7.72
CA LYS A 415 41.28 15.79 -7.64
C LYS A 415 41.98 15.76 -8.99
N GLN A 416 41.96 14.61 -9.68
CA GLN A 416 42.55 14.46 -11.01
C GLN A 416 41.97 15.43 -12.05
N ARG A 417 40.65 15.69 -11.99
CA ARG A 417 40.01 16.69 -12.85
C ARG A 417 40.47 18.12 -12.57
N ARG A 418 40.67 18.49 -11.30
CA ARG A 418 41.16 19.83 -10.93
C ARG A 418 42.61 20.03 -11.34
N GLU A 419 43.45 19.00 -11.23
CA GLU A 419 44.83 19.04 -11.71
C GLU A 419 44.89 19.15 -13.25
N ALA A 420 44.02 18.44 -13.97
CA ALA A 420 43.92 18.54 -15.43
C ALA A 420 43.39 19.91 -15.92
N GLU A 421 42.51 20.56 -15.14
CA GLU A 421 42.04 21.93 -15.42
C GLU A 421 43.06 23.00 -15.02
N TRP A 422 43.95 22.72 -14.07
CA TRP A 422 45.04 23.62 -13.65
C TRP A 422 46.24 23.57 -14.62
N ASN A 423 46.46 22.43 -15.27
CA ASN A 423 47.54 22.22 -16.24
C ASN A 423 47.14 22.58 -17.69
N ARG A 424 45.96 23.18 -17.89
CA ARG A 424 45.50 23.80 -19.14
C ARG A 424 45.42 25.30 -18.96
#